data_AF-A0A7X3R3X0-F1
#
_entry.id   AF-A0A7X3R3X0-F1
#
_cell.length_a   1.000
_cell.length_b   1.000
_cell.length_c   1.000
_cell.angle_alpha   90.00
_cell.angle_beta   90.00
_cell.angle_gamma   90.00
#
_symmetry.space_group_name_H-M   'P 1'
#
loop_
_entity.id
_entity.type
_entity.pdbx_description
1 polymer ?
#
loop_
_entity_poly.entity_id
_entity_poly.type
_entity_poly.pdbx_seq_one_letter_code
_entity_poly.pdbx_strand_id
1 'polypeptide(L)' 'MADETTREAYREAWETWLKQLERVHGVLLEGERLTPDRLKGLLNREARAKQAYDEARLKLLGLDETEGPSP' A
#
# COMPACT_ATOMS: atom_id res chain seq x y z
N MET A 1 -18.90 -6.82 -10.60
CA MET A 1 -18.24 -7.55 -9.50
C MET A 1 -16.83 -7.84 -9.96
N ALA A 2 -15.80 -7.36 -9.25
CA ALA A 2 -14.41 -7.63 -9.62
C ALA A 2 -14.14 -9.15 -9.64
N ASP A 3 -13.31 -9.60 -10.59
CA ASP A 3 -12.89 -11.00 -10.72
C ASP A 3 -12.00 -11.44 -9.54
N GLU A 4 -11.75 -12.75 -9.45
CA GLU A 4 -11.00 -13.32 -8.33
C GLU A 4 -9.54 -12.84 -8.32
N THR A 5 -8.92 -12.70 -9.48
CA THR A 5 -7.55 -12.18 -9.60
C THR A 5 -7.43 -10.76 -9.05
N THR A 6 -8.40 -9.89 -9.32
CA THR A 6 -8.44 -8.51 -8.81
C THR A 6 -8.63 -8.49 -7.29
N ARG A 7 -9.45 -9.40 -6.76
CA ARG A 7 -9.65 -9.54 -5.30
C ARG A 7 -8.42 -10.06 -4.59
N GLU A 8 -7.72 -11.02 -5.17
CA GLU A 8 -6.45 -11.54 -4.66
C GLU A 8 -5.36 -10.47 -4.66
N ALA A 9 -5.20 -9.74 -5.78
CA ALA A 9 -4.24 -8.64 -5.90
C ALA A 9 -4.51 -7.53 -4.88
N TYR A 10 -5.78 -7.17 -4.67
CA TYR A 10 -6.18 -6.22 -3.62
C TYR A 10 -5.76 -6.73 -2.23
N ARG A 11 -6.03 -8.00 -1.92
CA ARG A 11 -5.71 -8.59 -0.62
C ARG A 11 -4.21 -8.60 -0.37
N GLU A 12 -3.42 -9.02 -1.35
CA GLU A 12 -1.95 -9.05 -1.25
C GLU A 12 -1.37 -7.65 -1.03
N ALA A 13 -1.84 -6.65 -1.77
CA ALA A 13 -1.41 -5.27 -1.63
C ALA A 13 -1.77 -4.71 -0.24
N TRP A 14 -2.98 -5.01 0.24
CA TRP A 14 -3.44 -4.63 1.57
C TRP A 14 -2.60 -5.24 2.69
N GLU A 15 -2.36 -6.56 2.65
CA GLU A 15 -1.52 -7.26 3.63
C GLU A 15 -0.08 -6.75 3.64
N THR A 16 0.46 -6.44 2.47
CA THR A 16 1.81 -5.88 2.33
C THR A 16 1.90 -4.50 2.97
N TRP A 17 0.92 -3.64 2.74
CA TRP A 17 0.87 -2.32 3.36
C TRP A 17 0.73 -2.42 4.88
N LEU A 18 -0.17 -3.27 5.41
CA LEU A 18 -0.33 -3.47 6.84
C LEU A 18 0.98 -3.88 7.53
N LYS A 19 1.76 -4.79 6.92
CA LYS A 19 3.08 -5.20 7.45
C LYS A 19 4.06 -4.02 7.53
N GLN A 20 4.09 -3.13 6.54
CA GLN A 20 4.95 -1.95 6.61
C GLN A 20 4.45 -0.94 7.65
N LEU A 21 3.13 -0.78 7.76
CA LEU A 21 2.52 0.13 8.72
C LEU A 21 2.78 -0.31 10.18
N GLU A 22 2.67 -1.61 10.47
CA GLU A 22 3.03 -2.17 11.78
C GLU A 22 4.50 -1.89 12.13
N ARG A 23 5.40 -2.03 11.15
CA ARG A 23 6.82 -1.73 11.33
C ARG A 23 7.06 -0.24 11.63
N VAL A 24 6.31 0.66 10.98
CA VAL A 24 6.34 2.10 11.27
C VAL A 24 5.82 2.38 12.68
N HIS A 25 4.72 1.76 13.09
CA HIS A 25 4.18 1.91 14.44
C HIS A 25 5.17 1.47 15.52
N GLY A 26 5.88 0.36 15.33
CA GLY A 26 6.91 -0.09 16.28
C GLY A 26 8.00 0.97 16.52
N VAL A 27 8.36 1.74 15.49
CA VAL A 27 9.36 2.81 15.60
C VAL A 27 8.77 4.08 16.22
N LEU A 28 7.53 4.44 15.85
CA LEU A 28 6.91 5.69 16.30
C LEU A 28 6.31 5.61 17.71
N LEU A 29 5.75 4.46 18.09
CA LEU A 29 4.94 4.30 19.31
C LEU A 29 5.62 3.39 20.34
N GLU A 30 6.31 2.33 19.90
CA GLU A 30 6.91 1.33 20.80
C GLU A 30 8.38 1.63 21.15
N GLY A 31 8.91 2.76 20.67
CA GLY A 31 10.24 3.25 21.05
C GLY A 31 11.41 2.52 20.38
N GLU A 32 11.18 1.75 19.32
CA GLU A 32 12.24 1.11 18.57
C GLU A 32 13.15 2.16 17.89
N ARG A 33 14.47 2.03 18.09
CA ARG A 33 15.44 2.96 17.52
C ARG A 33 15.98 2.48 16.20
N LEU A 34 15.78 3.30 15.16
CA LEU A 34 16.45 3.16 13.87
C LEU A 34 17.42 4.32 13.64
N THR A 35 18.47 4.06 12.88
CA THR A 35 19.32 5.12 12.33
C THR A 35 18.52 5.96 11.32
N PRO A 36 18.87 7.25 11.09
CA PRO A 36 18.10 8.12 10.20
C PRO A 36 17.91 7.58 8.78
N ASP A 37 18.93 6.93 8.22
CA ASP A 37 18.89 6.27 6.91
C ASP A 37 17.90 5.09 6.88
N ARG A 38 17.87 4.28 7.94
CA ARG A 38 16.94 3.16 8.08
C ARG A 38 15.50 3.63 8.29
N LEU A 39 15.30 4.69 9.07
CA LEU A 39 13.99 5.32 9.25
C LEU A 39 13.45 5.85 7.93
N LYS A 40 14.27 6.61 7.17
CA LYS A 40 13.89 7.09 5.84
C LYS A 40 13.56 5.92 4.90
N GLY A 41 14.37 4.85 4.94
CA GLY A 41 14.12 3.64 4.15
C GLY A 41 12.80 2.95 4.52
N LEU A 42 12.46 2.89 5.81
CA LEU A 42 11.19 2.35 6.30
C LEU A 42 9.99 3.16 5.81
N LEU A 43 10.01 4.48 6.00
CA LEU A 43 8.94 5.38 5.55
C LEU A 43 8.73 5.30 4.04
N ASN A 44 9.82 5.22 3.26
CA ASN A 44 9.72 5.06 1.81
C ASN A 44 9.10 3.71 1.39
N ARG A 45 9.34 2.63 2.14
CA ARG A 45 8.72 1.32 1.85
C ARG A 45 7.24 1.32 2.19
N GLU A 46 6.86 1.91 3.33
CA GLU A 46 5.45 2.08 3.71
C GLU A 46 4.71 2.89 2.65
N ALA A 47 5.25 4.04 2.24
CA ALA A 47 4.61 4.90 1.24
C ALA A 47 4.40 4.19 -0.10
N ARG A 48 5.39 3.41 -0.57
CA ARG A 48 5.26 2.62 -1.82
C ARG A 48 4.24 1.49 -1.68
N ALA A 49 4.21 0.80 -0.54
CA ALA A 49 3.23 -0.25 -0.29
C ALA A 49 1.81 0.33 -0.23
N LYS A 50 1.64 1.50 0.41
CA LYS A 50 0.36 2.22 0.42
C LYS A 50 -0.09 2.61 -0.98
N GLN A 51 0.82 3.11 -1.81
CA GLN A 51 0.51 3.46 -3.20
C GLN A 51 0.01 2.22 -3.98
N ALA A 52 0.71 1.09 -3.89
CA ALA A 52 0.28 -0.14 -4.55
C ALA A 52 -1.09 -0.64 -4.05
N TYR A 53 -1.35 -0.51 -2.75
CA TYR A 53 -2.68 -0.77 -2.17
C TYR A 53 -3.76 0.16 -2.72
N ASP A 54 -3.50 1.46 -2.78
CA ASP A 54 -4.45 2.44 -3.32
C ASP A 54 -4.76 2.15 -4.80
N GLU A 55 -3.76 1.81 -5.61
CA GLU A 55 -3.92 1.40 -7.01
C GLU A 55 -4.77 0.12 -7.13
N ALA A 56 -4.47 -0.90 -6.33
CA ALA A 56 -5.25 -2.14 -6.30
C ALA A 56 -6.70 -1.90 -5.82
N ARG A 57 -6.91 -0.97 -4.88
CA ARG A 57 -8.24 -0.57 -4.41
C ARG A 57 -9.03 0.13 -5.51
N LEU A 58 -8.42 1.03 -6.27
CA LEU A 58 -9.08 1.68 -7.41
C LEU A 58 -9.51 0.64 -8.45
N LYS A 59 -8.62 -0.29 -8.80
CA LYS A 59 -8.94 -1.42 -9.70
C LYS A 59 -10.10 -2.27 -9.18
N LEU A 60 -10.08 -2.63 -7.90
CA LEU A 60 -11.18 -3.40 -7.27
C LEU A 60 -12.54 -2.68 -7.38
N LEU A 61 -12.52 -1.34 -7.28
CA LEU A 61 -13.71 -0.50 -7.38
C LEU A 61 -14.13 -0.18 -8.83
N GLY A 62 -13.32 -0.57 -9.83
CA GLY A 62 -13.54 -0.18 -11.23
C GLY A 62 -13.30 1.31 -11.48
N LEU A 63 -12.39 1.92 -10.70
CA LEU A 63 -12.04 3.34 -10.75
C LEU A 63 -10.60 3.57 -11.27
N ASP A 64 -9.95 2.56 -11.86
CA ASP A 64 -8.70 2.84 -12.57
C ASP A 64 -9.07 3.59 -13.85
N GLU A 65 -8.62 4.84 -13.96
CA GLU A 65 -8.96 5.69 -15.10
C GLU A 65 -8.23 5.19 -16.36
N THR A 66 -8.78 4.15 -16.96
CA THR A 66 -8.54 3.70 -18.33
C THR A 66 -9.83 3.65 -19.15
N GLU A 67 -10.95 4.15 -18.60
CA GLU A 67 -12.20 4.42 -19.33
C GLU A 67 -12.77 5.79 -18.93
N GLY A 68 -12.04 6.85 -19.26
CA GLY A 68 -12.65 8.17 -19.48
C GLY A 68 -12.92 8.34 -20.98
N PRO A 69 -14.07 8.90 -21.42
CA PRO A 69 -14.37 9.05 -22.85
C PRO A 69 -13.24 9.83 -23.53
N SER A 70 -12.66 9.24 -24.58
CA SER A 70 -11.86 10.00 -25.55
C SER A 70 -12.69 11.16 -26.09
N PRO A 71 -12.10 12.36 -26.27
CA PRO A 71 -12.82 13.55 -26.72
C PRO A 71 -13.53 13.37 -28.06
#